data_AF-A0A251SXY2-F1
#
_entry.id   AF-A0A251SXY2-F1
#
_cell.length_a   1.000
_cell.length_b   1.000
_cell.length_c   1.000
_cell.angle_alpha   90.00
_cell.angle_beta   90.00
_cell.angle_gamma   90.00
#
_symmetry.space_group_name_H-M   'P 1'
#
loop_
_entity.id
_entity.type
_entity.pdbx_description
1 polymer ?
#
loop_
_entity_poly.entity_id
_entity_poly.type
_entity_poly.pdbx_seq_one_letter_code
_entity_poly.pdbx_strand_id
1 'polypeptide(L)'
;MHYFLVCFDLKNPTIFVVDSIDMKTKKRLKKAERELDEKHVQDMNEKVLKVRHHFANYLQSVGHVKTSVIRAQTPKWVKLRWATYGNYVESGIYMMRHMETYMVKRERNFECGFALGGAKQKQQLLSLKKKYAAKILLSDANILRGDIAKVIEEQGTVK
;
A
#
# COMPACT_ATOMS: atom_id res chain seq x y z
N MET A 1 -10.44 -6.51 5.31
CA MET A 1 -9.45 -6.64 4.20
C MET A 1 -8.40 -5.57 4.39
N HIS A 2 -7.10 -5.89 4.28
CA HIS A 2 -5.97 -4.98 4.51
C HIS A 2 -5.10 -4.93 3.25
N TYR A 3 -4.58 -3.76 2.91
CA TYR A 3 -3.75 -3.53 1.73
C TYR A 3 -2.39 -2.92 2.09
N PHE A 4 -1.33 -3.43 1.46
CA PHE A 4 0.05 -2.97 1.65
C PHE A 4 0.82 -3.12 0.32
N LEU A 5 2.01 -2.51 0.23
CA LEU A 5 2.85 -2.58 -0.97
C LEU A 5 4.08 -3.45 -0.73
N VAL A 6 4.45 -4.22 -1.76
CA VAL A 6 5.77 -4.84 -1.88
C VAL A 6 6.45 -4.27 -3.11
N CYS A 7 7.49 -3.46 -2.92
CA CYS A 7 8.24 -2.81 -4.00
C CYS A 7 9.54 -3.57 -4.28
N PHE A 8 9.70 -4.06 -5.51
CA PHE A 8 10.91 -4.72 -5.99
C PHE A 8 11.80 -3.72 -6.76
N ASP A 9 12.88 -3.24 -6.13
CA ASP A 9 13.87 -2.40 -6.80
C ASP A 9 14.89 -3.29 -7.53
N LEU A 10 14.71 -3.50 -8.84
CA LEU A 10 15.61 -4.32 -9.64
C LEU A 10 16.96 -3.64 -9.93
N LYS A 11 16.99 -2.30 -9.91
CA LYS A 11 18.22 -1.51 -10.15
C LYS A 11 19.18 -1.64 -8.98
N ASN A 12 18.64 -1.55 -7.76
CA ASN A 12 19.35 -1.84 -6.52
C ASN A 12 18.63 -2.98 -5.80
N PRO A 13 18.93 -4.24 -6.12
CA PRO A 13 18.18 -5.43 -5.73
C PRO A 13 17.79 -5.41 -4.26
N THR A 14 16.59 -4.90 -3.97
CA THR A 14 16.07 -4.70 -2.63
C THR A 14 14.56 -4.80 -2.70
N ILE A 15 13.97 -5.40 -1.68
CA ILE A 15 12.53 -5.55 -1.55
C ILE A 15 12.10 -4.68 -0.38
N PHE A 16 11.18 -3.76 -0.61
CA PHE A 16 10.61 -2.92 0.43
C PHE A 16 9.16 -3.30 0.68
N VAL A 17 8.76 -3.34 1.95
CA VAL A 17 7.38 -3.51 2.37
C VAL A 17 6.92 -2.20 2.96
N VAL A 18 5.88 -1.61 2.37
CA VAL A 18 5.28 -0.35 2.81
C VAL A 18 3.89 -0.66 3.32
N ASP A 19 3.68 -0.47 4.63
CA ASP A 19 2.42 -0.75 5.29
C ASP A 19 2.01 0.46 6.14
N SER A 20 0.74 0.84 6.05
CA SER A 20 0.15 1.92 6.86
C SER A 20 -0.05 1.54 8.33
N ILE A 21 0.17 0.27 8.69
CA ILE A 21 0.03 -0.23 10.05
C ILE A 21 1.39 -0.30 10.74
N ASP A 22 1.57 0.45 11.84
CA ASP A 22 2.78 0.35 12.66
C ASP A 22 2.64 -0.77 13.71
N MET A 23 3.17 -1.93 13.36
CA MET A 23 3.19 -3.13 14.21
C MET A 23 4.28 -3.10 15.30
N LYS A 24 5.13 -2.07 15.34
CA LYS A 24 6.26 -1.97 16.27
C LYS A 24 5.98 -1.10 17.50
N THR A 25 4.80 -0.51 17.62
CA THR A 25 4.38 0.25 18.81
C THR A 25 4.01 -0.67 20.00
N LYS A 26 4.86 -1.66 20.27
CA LYS A 26 4.69 -2.72 21.27
C LYS A 26 4.60 -2.23 22.72
N LYS A 27 5.00 -0.97 23.00
CA LYS A 27 5.26 -0.50 24.36
C LYS A 27 4.01 -0.22 25.21
N ARG A 28 2.78 -0.28 24.67
CA ARG A 28 1.55 0.06 25.42
C ARG A 28 0.43 -1.00 25.35
N LEU A 29 0.68 -2.16 24.76
CA LEU A 29 -0.34 -3.18 24.54
C LEU A 29 -0.43 -4.19 25.71
N LYS A 30 -1.65 -4.67 25.99
CA LYS A 30 -1.92 -5.80 26.91
C LYS A 30 -1.35 -7.10 26.32
N LYS A 31 -1.09 -8.11 27.15
CA LYS A 31 -0.45 -9.38 26.73
C LYS A 31 -1.14 -10.05 25.53
N ALA A 32 -2.46 -10.19 25.56
CA ALA A 32 -3.23 -10.81 24.48
C ALA A 32 -3.15 -10.03 23.14
N GLU A 33 -3.09 -8.69 23.21
CA GLU A 33 -2.93 -7.83 22.02
C GLU A 33 -1.55 -8.03 21.39
N ARG A 34 -0.50 -8.27 22.20
CA ARG A 34 0.85 -8.56 21.70
C ARG A 34 0.92 -9.90 20.97
N GLU A 35 0.30 -10.94 21.50
CA GLU A 35 0.27 -12.28 20.89
C GLU A 35 -0.48 -12.27 19.56
N LEU A 36 -1.59 -11.53 19.48
CA LEU A 36 -2.35 -11.34 18.24
C LEU A 36 -1.52 -10.58 17.19
N ASP A 37 -0.82 -9.52 17.61
CA ASP A 37 0.08 -8.75 16.74
C ASP A 37 1.24 -9.62 16.22
N GLU A 38 1.87 -10.44 17.07
CA GLU A 38 2.97 -11.31 16.67
C GLU A 38 2.52 -12.36 15.65
N LYS A 39 1.36 -12.97 15.84
CA LYS A 39 0.76 -13.88 14.86
C LYS A 39 0.46 -13.16 13.54
N HIS A 40 -0.03 -11.92 13.60
CA HIS A 40 -0.31 -11.13 12.41
C HIS A 40 0.98 -10.74 11.65
N VAL A 41 2.04 -10.34 12.37
CA VAL A 41 3.37 -10.09 11.79
C VAL A 41 3.90 -11.34 11.07
N GLN A 42 3.76 -12.51 11.70
CA GLN A 42 4.22 -13.77 11.12
C GLN A 42 3.47 -14.11 9.82
N ASP A 43 2.13 -14.03 9.82
CA ASP A 43 1.30 -14.25 8.62
C ASP A 43 1.66 -13.28 7.49
N MET A 44 1.90 -12.00 7.83
CA MET A 44 2.31 -11.01 6.85
C MET A 44 3.71 -11.28 6.28
N ASN A 45 4.67 -11.68 7.10
CA ASN A 45 5.99 -12.08 6.62
C ASN A 45 5.90 -13.27 5.66
N GLU A 46 5.11 -14.29 5.97
CA GLU A 46 4.90 -15.45 5.10
C GLU A 46 4.30 -15.04 3.75
N LYS A 47 3.29 -14.15 3.75
CA LYS A 47 2.71 -13.60 2.52
C LYS A 47 3.74 -12.86 1.68
N VAL A 48 4.55 -11.98 2.27
CA VAL A 48 5.61 -11.25 1.56
C VAL A 48 6.65 -12.22 0.97
N LEU A 49 7.03 -13.27 1.71
CA LEU A 49 7.97 -14.28 1.21
C LEU A 49 7.39 -15.08 0.04
N LYS A 50 6.09 -15.40 0.06
CA LYS A 50 5.39 -16.03 -1.07
C LYS A 50 5.37 -15.10 -2.29
N VAL A 51 5.06 -13.82 -2.12
CA VAL A 51 5.11 -12.84 -3.23
C VAL A 51 6.52 -12.75 -3.82
N ARG A 52 7.57 -12.69 -2.97
CA ARG A 52 8.97 -12.73 -3.42
C ARG A 52 9.27 -14.00 -4.21
N HIS A 53 8.80 -15.16 -3.74
CA HIS A 53 9.03 -16.44 -4.41
C HIS A 53 8.38 -16.46 -5.81
N HIS A 54 7.11 -16.08 -5.92
CA HIS A 54 6.41 -16.01 -7.21
C HIS A 54 7.08 -15.02 -8.17
N PHE A 55 7.45 -13.84 -7.69
CA PHE A 55 8.16 -12.86 -8.52
C PHE A 55 9.52 -13.37 -8.97
N ALA A 56 10.30 -14.03 -8.10
CA ALA A 56 11.57 -14.63 -8.47
C ALA A 56 11.42 -15.76 -9.50
N ASN A 57 10.37 -16.59 -9.40
CA ASN A 57 10.10 -17.63 -10.39
C ASN A 57 9.69 -17.03 -11.74
N TYR A 58 8.93 -15.94 -11.75
CA TYR A 58 8.66 -15.17 -12.97
C TYR A 58 9.96 -14.62 -13.59
N LEU A 59 10.83 -14.01 -12.78
CA LEU A 59 12.13 -13.54 -13.26
C LEU A 59 12.97 -14.69 -13.85
N GLN A 60 12.89 -15.88 -13.26
CA GLN A 60 13.57 -17.07 -13.77
C GLN A 60 13.00 -17.51 -15.13
N SER A 61 11.66 -17.55 -15.28
CA SER A 61 11.02 -17.99 -16.51
C SER A 61 11.31 -17.06 -17.70
N VAL A 62 11.59 -15.78 -17.43
CA VAL A 62 12.01 -14.81 -18.47
C VAL A 62 13.53 -14.65 -18.56
N GLY A 63 14.33 -15.49 -17.90
CA GLY A 63 15.80 -15.46 -17.97
C GLY A 63 16.45 -14.22 -17.36
N HIS A 64 15.79 -13.52 -16.43
CA HIS A 64 16.27 -12.26 -15.90
C HIS A 64 17.47 -12.44 -14.95
N VAL A 65 18.55 -11.68 -15.19
CA VAL A 65 19.84 -11.79 -14.48
C VAL A 65 19.77 -11.56 -12.97
N LYS A 66 18.73 -10.86 -12.47
CA LYS A 66 18.55 -10.59 -11.04
C LYS A 66 17.81 -11.68 -10.27
N THR A 67 17.42 -12.79 -10.90
CA THR A 67 16.65 -13.88 -10.28
C THR A 67 17.25 -14.35 -8.95
N SER A 68 18.51 -14.80 -8.96
CA SER A 68 19.19 -15.33 -7.77
C SER A 68 19.33 -14.27 -6.69
N VAL A 69 19.61 -13.01 -7.09
CA VAL A 69 19.76 -11.89 -6.16
C VAL A 69 18.45 -11.59 -5.45
N ILE A 70 17.34 -11.49 -6.19
CA ILE A 70 16.00 -11.24 -5.61
C ILE A 70 15.56 -12.39 -4.71
N ARG A 71 15.84 -13.65 -5.08
CA ARG A 71 15.52 -14.82 -4.26
C ARG A 71 16.24 -14.79 -2.90
N ALA A 72 17.46 -14.28 -2.87
CA ALA A 72 18.26 -14.12 -1.65
C ALA A 72 17.92 -12.86 -0.82
N GLN A 73 17.20 -11.88 -1.39
CA GLN A 73 16.89 -10.64 -0.67
C GLN A 73 15.91 -10.86 0.48
N THR A 74 16.25 -10.30 1.65
CA THR A 74 15.33 -10.17 2.79
C THR A 74 14.50 -8.90 2.62
N PRO A 75 13.15 -8.99 2.62
CA PRO A 75 12.28 -7.82 2.57
C PRO A 75 12.52 -6.85 3.73
N LYS A 76 12.54 -5.55 3.42
CA LYS A 76 12.76 -4.46 4.38
C LYS A 76 11.46 -3.72 4.66
N TRP A 77 10.99 -3.81 5.89
CA TRP A 77 9.83 -3.08 6.37
C TRP A 77 10.15 -1.59 6.54
N VAL A 78 9.44 -0.75 5.80
CA VAL A 78 9.61 0.71 5.84
C VAL A 78 8.96 1.26 7.10
N LYS A 79 9.70 2.09 7.85
CA LYS A 79 9.14 2.80 9.00
C LYS A 79 8.55 4.14 8.53
N LEU A 80 7.24 4.26 8.61
CA LEU A 80 6.51 5.48 8.25
C LEU A 80 6.14 6.25 9.51
N ARG A 81 6.43 7.56 9.55
CA ARG A 81 6.19 8.38 10.76
C ARG A 81 4.71 8.59 11.06
N TRP A 82 3.87 8.51 10.03
CA TRP A 82 2.42 8.73 10.11
C TRP A 82 1.63 7.42 10.15
N ALA A 83 2.29 6.26 10.16
CA ALA A 83 1.62 4.97 10.23
C ALA A 83 0.70 4.90 11.46
N THR A 84 -0.41 4.21 11.28
CA THR A 84 -1.51 4.14 12.23
C THR A 84 -1.53 2.79 12.92
N TYR A 85 -2.18 2.69 14.08
CA TYR A 85 -2.47 1.41 14.73
C TYR A 85 -3.97 1.13 14.61
N GLY A 86 -4.35 -0.05 14.11
CA GLY A 86 -5.74 -0.50 14.05
C GLY A 86 -6.63 0.11 12.97
N ASN A 87 -6.16 1.05 12.14
CA ASN A 87 -6.95 1.60 11.03
C ASN A 87 -6.75 0.79 9.73
N TYR A 88 -7.43 -0.35 9.65
CA TYR A 88 -7.41 -1.21 8.47
C TYR A 88 -8.25 -0.68 7.30
N VAL A 89 -9.26 0.16 7.59
CA VAL A 89 -10.27 0.61 6.61
C VAL A 89 -9.64 1.48 5.53
N GLU A 90 -8.70 2.34 5.91
CA GLU A 90 -8.10 3.32 5.01
C GLU A 90 -6.79 2.83 4.36
N SER A 91 -6.42 1.56 4.57
CA SER A 91 -5.20 0.93 4.04
C SER A 91 -5.07 1.07 2.51
N GLY A 92 -6.17 0.94 1.79
CA GLY A 92 -6.21 1.14 0.34
C GLY A 92 -5.86 2.58 -0.11
N ILE A 93 -6.27 3.59 0.66
CA ILE A 93 -5.95 5.00 0.36
C ILE A 93 -4.45 5.27 0.59
N TYR A 94 -3.91 4.77 1.70
CA TYR A 94 -2.48 4.86 1.99
C TYR A 94 -1.66 4.18 0.90
N MET A 95 -2.06 2.96 0.49
CA MET A 95 -1.44 2.20 -0.60
C MET A 95 -1.45 3.01 -1.91
N MET A 96 -2.62 3.47 -2.36
CA MET A 96 -2.75 4.25 -3.60
C MET A 96 -1.93 5.54 -3.55
N ARG A 97 -1.86 6.22 -2.40
CA ARG A 97 -1.05 7.43 -2.23
C ARG A 97 0.44 7.14 -2.34
N HIS A 98 0.92 6.05 -1.77
CA HIS A 98 2.31 5.63 -1.97
C HIS A 98 2.60 5.29 -3.42
N MET A 99 1.71 4.60 -4.14
CA MET A 99 1.88 4.34 -5.57
C MET A 99 1.94 5.64 -6.37
N GLU A 100 1.07 6.61 -6.08
CA GLU A 100 1.05 7.93 -6.75
C GLU A 100 2.36 8.72 -6.54
N THR A 101 2.91 8.67 -5.33
CA THR A 101 4.13 9.44 -4.98
C THR A 101 5.39 8.59 -5.06
N TYR A 102 5.32 7.35 -5.57
CA TYR A 102 6.47 6.46 -5.62
C TYR A 102 7.48 6.97 -6.64
N MET A 103 8.41 7.80 -6.16
CA MET A 103 9.52 8.29 -6.96
C MET A 103 10.74 7.43 -6.67
N VAL A 104 11.29 6.80 -7.71
CA VAL A 104 12.57 6.07 -7.66
C VAL A 104 13.73 7.07 -7.56
N LYS A 105 13.72 7.96 -6.56
CA LYS A 105 14.86 8.84 -6.26
C LYS A 105 15.92 8.06 -5.48
N ARG A 106 17.19 8.46 -5.66
CA ARG A 106 18.36 7.82 -5.02
C ARG A 106 18.22 7.66 -3.50
N GLU A 107 17.53 8.57 -2.84
CA GLU A 107 17.38 8.61 -1.38
C GLU A 107 16.24 7.74 -0.84
N ARG A 108 15.44 7.09 -1.71
CA ARG A 108 14.34 6.16 -1.35
C ARG A 108 13.51 6.65 -0.16
N ASN A 109 13.10 7.91 -0.25
CA ASN A 109 12.25 8.51 0.76
C ASN A 109 10.80 8.03 0.54
N PHE A 110 10.27 7.23 1.46
CA PHE A 110 8.89 6.74 1.42
C PHE A 110 7.88 7.76 1.96
N GLU A 111 8.29 8.99 2.26
CA GLU A 111 7.38 10.07 2.62
C GLU A 111 6.44 10.41 1.46
N CYS A 112 5.13 10.32 1.72
CA CYS A 112 4.07 10.58 0.73
C CYS A 112 3.17 11.77 1.11
N GLY A 113 3.57 12.51 2.16
CA GLY A 113 2.97 13.79 2.56
C GLY A 113 1.81 13.70 3.56
N PHE A 114 1.58 12.55 4.20
CA PHE A 114 0.60 12.46 5.29
C PHE A 114 1.07 13.21 6.53
N ALA A 115 0.13 13.88 7.19
CA ALA A 115 0.33 14.37 8.55
C ALA A 115 0.45 13.19 9.53
N LEU A 116 1.11 13.41 10.68
CA LEU A 116 1.35 12.38 11.70
C LEU A 116 0.07 11.83 12.35
N GLY A 117 -1.08 12.48 12.17
CA GLY A 117 -2.37 12.05 12.72
C GLY A 117 -3.39 13.17 12.81
N GLY A 118 -4.47 12.90 13.55
CA GLY A 118 -5.48 13.90 13.94
C GLY A 118 -6.36 14.40 12.79
N ALA A 119 -6.97 15.57 12.99
CA ALA A 119 -7.94 16.15 12.06
C ALA A 119 -7.35 16.38 10.66
N LYS A 120 -6.09 16.80 10.58
CA LYS A 120 -5.39 17.04 9.31
C LYS A 120 -5.24 15.76 8.49
N GLN A 121 -4.80 14.66 9.10
CA GLN A 121 -4.68 13.37 8.40
C GLN A 121 -6.06 12.85 7.96
N LYS A 122 -7.10 13.00 8.80
CA LYS A 122 -8.48 12.66 8.44
C LYS A 122 -8.98 13.44 7.23
N GLN A 123 -8.71 14.75 7.18
CA GLN A 123 -9.07 15.59 6.03
C GLN A 123 -8.31 15.17 4.76
N GLN A 124 -7.01 14.83 4.87
CA GLN A 124 -6.23 14.30 3.76
C GLN A 124 -6.83 12.99 3.22
N LEU A 125 -7.21 12.07 4.11
CA LEU A 125 -7.87 10.81 3.75
C LEU A 125 -9.19 11.05 3.03
N LEU A 126 -10.07 11.92 3.55
CA LEU A 126 -11.35 12.24 2.92
C LEU A 126 -11.16 12.87 1.52
N SER A 127 -10.19 13.76 1.37
CA SER A 127 -9.87 14.38 0.08
C SER A 127 -9.36 13.35 -0.92
N LEU A 128 -8.42 12.50 -0.52
CA LEU A 128 -7.89 11.42 -1.36
C LEU A 128 -8.96 10.39 -1.71
N LYS A 129 -9.85 10.06 -0.77
CA LYS A 129 -10.98 9.15 -1.01
C LYS A 129 -11.87 9.65 -2.14
N LYS A 130 -12.27 10.93 -2.08
CA LYS A 130 -13.06 11.58 -3.14
C LYS A 130 -12.31 11.60 -4.46
N LYS A 131 -11.03 11.98 -4.44
CA LYS A 131 -10.17 12.04 -5.63
C LYS A 131 -10.02 10.67 -6.30
N TYR A 132 -9.70 9.62 -5.54
CA TYR A 132 -9.51 8.28 -6.08
C TYR A 132 -10.81 7.67 -6.56
N ALA A 133 -11.91 7.84 -5.82
CA ALA A 133 -13.23 7.40 -6.26
C ALA A 133 -13.62 8.05 -7.60
N ALA A 134 -13.50 9.38 -7.71
CA ALA A 134 -13.78 10.09 -8.96
C ALA A 134 -12.89 9.60 -10.11
N LYS A 135 -11.59 9.42 -9.87
CA LYS A 135 -10.67 8.90 -10.89
C LYS A 135 -11.01 7.48 -11.34
N ILE A 136 -11.37 6.58 -10.42
CA ILE A 136 -11.72 5.20 -10.76
C ILE A 136 -13.03 5.17 -11.54
N LEU A 137 -14.04 5.90 -11.09
CA LEU A 137 -15.36 5.94 -11.72
C LEU A 137 -15.30 6.51 -13.15
N LEU A 138 -14.52 7.57 -13.36
CA LEU A 138 -14.40 8.27 -14.65
C LEU A 138 -13.28 7.73 -15.56
N SER A 139 -12.49 6.76 -15.08
CA SER A 139 -11.39 6.17 -15.83
C SER A 139 -11.90 5.44 -17.08
N ASP A 140 -11.20 5.57 -18.20
CA ASP A 140 -11.51 4.82 -19.43
C ASP A 140 -11.33 3.30 -19.25
N ALA A 141 -10.57 2.88 -18.24
CA ALA A 141 -10.44 1.47 -17.87
C ALA A 141 -11.68 0.91 -17.14
N ASN A 142 -12.59 1.77 -16.69
CA ASN A 142 -13.82 1.33 -16.04
C ASN A 142 -14.85 0.92 -17.08
N ILE A 143 -15.13 -0.39 -17.16
CA ILE A 143 -16.11 -0.94 -18.11
C ILE A 143 -17.54 -0.40 -17.89
N LEU A 144 -17.84 0.08 -16.68
CA LEU A 144 -19.13 0.67 -16.32
C LEU A 144 -19.16 2.20 -16.51
N ARG A 145 -18.11 2.80 -17.08
CA ARG A 145 -18.00 4.26 -17.23
C ARG A 145 -19.19 4.85 -17.97
N GLY A 146 -19.67 4.17 -19.02
CA GLY A 146 -20.83 4.62 -19.80
C GLY A 146 -22.11 4.71 -18.97
N ASP A 147 -22.37 3.71 -18.13
CA ASP A 147 -23.54 3.70 -17.26
C ASP A 147 -23.42 4.74 -16.14
N ILE A 148 -22.22 4.91 -15.58
CA ILE A 148 -21.94 5.96 -14.59
C ILE A 148 -22.15 7.35 -15.18
N ALA A 149 -21.74 7.60 -16.43
CA ALA A 149 -21.96 8.89 -17.09
C ALA A 149 -23.45 9.22 -17.21
N LYS A 150 -24.28 8.24 -17.60
CA LYS A 150 -25.74 8.40 -17.67
C LYS A 150 -26.34 8.75 -16.31
N VAL A 151 -25.97 8.02 -15.26
CA VAL A 151 -26.46 8.30 -13.89
C VAL A 151 -26.07 9.71 -13.42
N ILE A 152 -24.86 10.18 -13.77
CA ILE A 152 -24.41 11.54 -13.44
C ILE A 152 -25.24 12.58 -14.19
N GLU A 153 -25.54 12.37 -15.47
CA GLU A 153 -26.38 13.26 -16.28
C GLU A 153 -27.82 13.31 -15.74
N GLU A 154 -28.40 12.16 -15.39
CA GLU A 154 -29.75 12.04 -14.81
C GLU A 154 -29.85 12.75 -13.45
N GLN A 155 -28.85 12.60 -12.58
CA GLN A 155 -28.84 13.27 -11.27
C GLN A 155 -28.46 14.75 -11.34
N GLY A 156 -27.72 15.17 -12.38
CA GLY A 156 -27.37 16.58 -12.62
C GLY A 156 -28.50 17.44 -13.19
N THR A 157 -29.65 16.83 -13.53
CA THR A 157 -30.80 17.51 -14.13
C THR A 157 -31.83 17.98 -13.09
N VAL A 158 -31.64 17.69 -11.80
CA VAL A 158 -32.40 18.32 -10.72
C VAL A 158 -31.68 19.61 -10.31
N LYS A 159 -31.98 20.69 -11.02
CA LYS A 159 -31.71 22.06 -10.57
C LYS A 159 -32.92 22.62 -9.83
#